data_AF-M8AVY6-F1
#
_entry.id   AF-M8AVY6-F1
#
_cell.length_a   1.000
_cell.length_b   1.000
_cell.length_c   1.000
_cell.angle_alpha   90.00
_cell.angle_beta   90.00
_cell.angle_gamma   90.00
#
_symmetry.space_group_name_H-M   'P 1'
#
loop_
_entity.id
_entity.type
_entity.pdbx_description
1 polymer ?
#
loop_
_entity_poly.entity_id
_entity_poly.type
_entity_poly.pdbx_seq_one_letter_code
_entity_poly.pdbx_strand_id
1 'polypeptide(L)'
;MVVWKDFVDKVLDAAERCPRTASLIYTLSTGEEQEDELALPDMAVFKPESEDLSDGVPEAGIGTREALDVDRIMKVLDVNCLTEDAPSANLLGSNGIVNCGVGLWILPSFLNHSCHPNARRTHVGDHAIVHASRDIKAGEEVTFPYFDVLTPAGKRREAARAWGFECRCDRCRFEAEDAVLRQEHVRSENELVNGGVDMGALVVRLEDKMRKSMVKERRKAFVRASFWSAYSSLFDNGRLMRKWGRKVPGEAVIAESVAGAVGGSESVLRAMLRGADNGNGCGNRLEVEDKVVRIGRATYGKVVKRQAMRALFRLTLEGDNSKSL
;
A
#
# COMPACT_ATOMS: atom_id res chain seq x y z
N MET A 1 -19.99 9.19 -12.56
CA MET A 1 -21.01 10.14 -12.09
C MET A 1 -22.16 9.46 -11.35
N VAL A 2 -22.88 8.49 -11.91
CA VAL A 2 -24.02 7.83 -11.22
C VAL A 2 -23.60 7.11 -9.93
N VAL A 3 -22.53 6.30 -9.97
CA VAL A 3 -22.01 5.59 -8.79
C VAL A 3 -21.53 6.53 -7.67
N TRP A 4 -20.96 7.68 -8.04
CA TRP A 4 -20.51 8.69 -7.06
C TRP A 4 -21.69 9.38 -6.40
N LYS A 5 -22.72 9.74 -7.20
CA LYS A 5 -23.96 10.32 -6.67
C LYS A 5 -24.67 9.37 -5.71
N ASP A 6 -24.83 8.11 -6.09
CA ASP A 6 -25.46 7.10 -5.23
C ASP A 6 -24.69 6.89 -3.92
N PHE A 7 -23.36 7.01 -3.95
CA PHE A 7 -22.51 6.93 -2.77
C PHE A 7 -22.68 8.15 -1.86
N VAL A 8 -22.65 9.36 -2.42
CA VAL A 8 -22.89 10.61 -1.69
C VAL A 8 -24.26 10.58 -1.01
N ASP A 9 -25.30 10.18 -1.73
CA ASP A 9 -26.67 10.11 -1.20
C ASP A 9 -26.76 9.14 -0.01
N LYS A 10 -26.03 8.01 -0.04
CA LYS A 10 -25.95 7.07 1.09
C LYS A 10 -25.23 7.66 2.31
N VAL A 11 -24.15 8.43 2.10
CA VAL A 11 -23.44 9.10 3.20
C VAL A 11 -24.33 10.16 3.83
N LEU A 12 -25.03 10.96 3.02
CA LEU A 12 -25.97 11.98 3.50
C LEU A 12 -27.12 11.35 4.28
N ASP A 13 -27.73 10.28 3.79
CA ASP A 13 -28.78 9.54 4.50
C ASP A 13 -28.28 8.95 5.83
N ALA A 14 -27.05 8.40 5.86
CA ALA A 14 -26.44 7.91 7.10
C ALA A 14 -26.16 9.03 8.11
N ALA A 15 -25.70 10.20 7.64
CA ALA A 15 -25.45 11.38 8.47
C ALA A 15 -26.77 11.98 9.00
N GLU A 16 -27.84 12.01 8.20
CA GLU A 16 -29.16 12.51 8.62
C GLU A 16 -29.79 11.60 9.68
N ARG A 17 -29.63 10.28 9.54
CA ARG A 17 -30.17 9.30 10.49
C ARG A 17 -29.41 9.23 11.81
N CYS A 18 -28.14 9.66 11.85
CA CYS A 18 -27.28 9.51 13.02
C CYS A 18 -26.42 10.76 13.25
N PRO A 19 -26.79 11.63 14.23
CA PRO A 19 -26.02 12.82 14.58
C PRO A 19 -24.56 12.52 14.94
N ARG A 20 -24.31 11.37 15.57
CA ARG A 20 -22.94 10.91 15.87
C ARG A 20 -22.14 10.65 14.59
N THR A 21 -22.73 10.00 13.58
CA THR A 21 -22.08 9.79 12.29
C THR A 21 -21.78 11.13 11.61
N ALA A 22 -22.73 12.07 11.62
CA ALA A 22 -22.51 13.41 11.09
C ALA A 22 -21.34 14.12 11.80
N SER A 23 -21.35 14.14 13.14
CA SER A 23 -20.27 14.74 13.93
C SER A 23 -18.90 14.14 13.61
N LEU A 24 -18.82 12.80 13.52
CA LEU A 24 -17.58 12.11 13.15
C LEU A 24 -17.12 12.43 11.71
N ILE A 25 -18.03 12.54 10.75
CA ILE A 25 -17.68 12.99 9.38
C ILE A 25 -17.09 14.39 9.41
N TYR A 26 -17.59 15.28 10.26
CA TYR A 26 -17.13 16.66 10.35
C TYR A 26 -15.75 16.82 11.00
N THR A 27 -15.25 15.76 11.66
CA THR A 27 -13.86 15.68 12.15
C THR A 27 -12.84 15.45 11.04
N LEU A 28 -13.27 15.04 9.85
CA LEU A 28 -12.40 14.77 8.72
C LEU A 28 -12.04 16.07 7.98
N SER A 29 -10.85 16.10 7.40
CA SER A 29 -10.35 17.22 6.60
C SER A 29 -11.17 17.38 5.32
N THR A 30 -11.40 18.62 4.90
CA THR A 30 -11.97 18.97 3.59
C THR A 30 -10.90 19.13 2.52
N GLY A 31 -9.63 19.12 2.89
CA GLY A 31 -8.48 19.36 2.01
C GLY A 31 -8.22 20.84 1.73
N GLU A 32 -9.03 21.74 2.29
CA GLU A 32 -8.89 23.20 2.18
C GLU A 32 -8.20 23.82 3.41
N GLU A 33 -8.04 23.05 4.50
CA GLU A 33 -7.41 23.53 5.73
C GLU A 33 -5.90 23.78 5.54
N GLN A 34 -5.36 24.76 6.27
CA GLN A 34 -3.91 24.95 6.34
C GLN A 34 -3.25 23.90 7.25
N GLU A 35 -1.97 23.57 7.04
CA GLU A 35 -1.28 22.51 7.81
C GLU A 35 -1.29 22.77 9.33
N ASP A 36 -1.31 24.03 9.76
CA ASP A 36 -1.36 24.46 11.16
C ASP A 36 -2.78 24.44 11.78
N GLU A 37 -3.81 24.29 10.95
CA GLU A 37 -5.22 24.18 11.37
C GLU A 37 -5.66 22.72 11.55
N LEU A 38 -4.85 21.75 11.09
CA LEU A 38 -5.14 20.32 11.20
C LEU A 38 -4.97 19.83 12.64
N ALA A 39 -6.09 19.73 13.37
CA ALA A 39 -6.14 19.14 14.70
C ALA A 39 -6.59 17.67 14.64
N LEU A 40 -5.86 16.78 15.31
CA LEU A 40 -6.31 15.41 15.53
C LEU A 40 -7.36 15.40 16.66
N PRO A 41 -8.57 14.85 16.43
CA PRO A 41 -9.57 14.72 17.47
C PRO A 41 -9.12 13.75 18.56
N ASP A 42 -9.65 13.91 19.78
CA ASP A 42 -9.39 12.96 20.86
C ASP A 42 -9.90 11.56 20.48
N MET A 43 -9.09 10.53 20.68
CA MET A 43 -9.43 9.16 20.32
C MET A 43 -10.70 8.63 21.01
N ALA A 44 -11.13 9.24 22.13
CA ALA A 44 -12.36 8.91 22.83
C ALA A 44 -13.60 9.05 21.95
N VAL A 45 -13.63 9.97 20.99
CA VAL A 45 -14.81 10.20 20.12
C VAL A 45 -15.15 8.98 19.25
N PHE A 46 -14.15 8.15 18.95
CA PHE A 46 -14.29 6.94 18.14
C PHE A 46 -14.64 5.69 18.97
N LYS A 47 -14.66 5.77 20.31
CA LYS A 47 -14.99 4.61 21.16
C LYS A 47 -16.50 4.38 21.16
N PRO A 48 -16.99 3.14 20.96
CA PRO A 48 -18.43 2.87 20.94
C PRO A 48 -19.19 3.39 22.17
N GLU A 49 -18.53 3.31 23.33
CA GLU A 49 -19.02 3.65 24.67
C GLU A 49 -19.00 5.16 25.00
N SER A 50 -18.51 6.03 24.11
CA SER A 50 -18.57 7.47 24.35
C SER A 50 -20.04 7.95 24.31
N GLU A 51 -20.61 8.19 25.48
CA GLU A 51 -21.85 8.95 25.63
C GLU A 51 -21.59 10.42 25.23
N ASP A 52 -22.47 10.96 24.37
CA ASP A 52 -22.62 12.36 23.99
C ASP A 52 -21.36 13.17 23.59
N LEU A 53 -21.20 13.39 22.29
CA LEU A 53 -20.26 14.34 21.69
C LEU A 53 -20.67 15.83 21.94
N SER A 54 -21.46 16.12 22.97
CA SER A 54 -21.90 17.48 23.29
C SER A 54 -20.81 18.35 23.94
N ASP A 55 -19.77 17.75 24.50
CA ASP A 55 -18.92 18.45 25.48
C ASP A 55 -17.54 18.90 24.96
N GLY A 56 -17.36 19.06 23.64
CA GLY A 56 -16.06 19.52 23.12
C GLY A 56 -16.01 20.12 21.71
N VAL A 57 -17.13 20.15 20.98
CA VAL A 57 -17.22 20.97 19.76
C VAL A 57 -17.60 22.38 20.21
N PRO A 58 -16.94 23.46 19.73
CA PRO A 58 -17.43 24.80 19.97
C PRO A 58 -18.92 24.85 19.59
N GLU A 59 -19.76 25.40 20.47
CA GLU A 59 -21.18 25.64 20.24
C GLU A 59 -21.40 26.50 18.98
N ALA A 60 -21.27 25.90 17.81
CA ALA A 60 -21.95 26.32 16.60
C ALA A 60 -23.26 25.53 16.56
N GLY A 61 -24.29 26.06 17.22
CA GLY A 61 -25.67 25.79 16.88
C GLY A 61 -26.22 24.40 17.21
N ILE A 62 -26.22 23.97 18.47
CA ILE A 62 -27.16 22.92 18.90
C ILE A 62 -28.53 23.58 19.12
N GLY A 63 -29.24 23.80 18.01
CA GLY A 63 -30.54 24.43 17.99
C GLY A 63 -31.16 24.32 16.61
N THR A 64 -32.12 23.41 16.48
CA THR A 64 -32.83 23.04 15.24
C THR A 64 -32.01 22.20 14.25
N ARG A 65 -32.75 21.48 13.42
CA ARG A 65 -32.30 20.57 12.36
C ARG A 65 -31.55 21.37 11.29
N GLU A 66 -30.37 21.92 11.61
CA GLU A 66 -29.53 22.59 10.63
C GLU A 66 -29.22 21.58 9.54
N ALA A 67 -29.56 21.97 8.30
CA ALA A 67 -29.37 21.13 7.14
C ALA A 67 -27.89 20.71 7.08
N LEU A 68 -27.65 19.42 6.85
CA LEU A 68 -26.30 18.93 6.58
C LEU A 68 -25.63 19.85 5.56
N ASP A 69 -24.43 20.32 5.87
CA ASP A 69 -23.60 21.04 4.91
C ASP A 69 -23.13 20.05 3.83
N VAL A 70 -23.93 19.96 2.77
CA VAL A 70 -23.68 19.06 1.64
C VAL A 70 -22.37 19.42 0.95
N ASP A 71 -22.02 20.71 0.85
CA ASP A 71 -20.77 21.16 0.23
C ASP A 71 -19.57 20.65 1.03
N ARG A 72 -19.60 20.84 2.37
CA ARG A 72 -18.56 20.32 3.26
C ARG A 72 -18.44 18.80 3.17
N ILE A 73 -19.55 18.06 3.20
CA ILE A 73 -19.53 16.59 3.11
C ILE A 73 -18.94 16.15 1.78
N MET A 74 -19.29 16.80 0.66
CA MET A 74 -18.71 16.49 -0.65
C MET A 74 -17.18 16.64 -0.64
N LYS A 75 -16.66 17.74 -0.09
CA LYS A 75 -15.21 17.95 0.05
C LYS A 75 -14.53 16.90 0.92
N VAL A 76 -15.16 16.53 2.05
CA VAL A 76 -14.68 15.43 2.90
C VAL A 76 -14.59 14.13 2.10
N LEU A 77 -15.62 13.81 1.30
CA LEU A 77 -15.63 12.59 0.49
C LEU A 77 -14.54 12.61 -0.59
N ASP A 78 -14.23 13.74 -1.19
CA ASP A 78 -13.20 13.85 -2.22
C ASP A 78 -11.79 13.46 -1.71
N VAL A 79 -11.47 13.75 -0.44
CA VAL A 79 -10.11 13.56 0.10
C VAL A 79 -9.96 12.42 1.12
N ASN A 80 -11.06 11.95 1.72
CA ASN A 80 -11.01 10.90 2.77
C ASN A 80 -11.53 9.53 2.31
N CYS A 81 -12.12 9.46 1.12
CA CYS A 81 -12.64 8.19 0.61
C CYS A 81 -11.53 7.23 0.28
N LEU A 82 -11.77 5.98 0.64
CA LEU A 82 -10.86 4.88 0.39
C LEU A 82 -11.48 3.97 -0.66
N THR A 83 -10.69 3.60 -1.65
CA THR A 83 -11.05 2.53 -2.58
C THR A 83 -10.79 1.19 -1.92
N GLU A 84 -11.68 0.23 -2.18
CA GLU A 84 -11.53 -1.13 -1.72
C GLU A 84 -10.24 -1.73 -2.30
N ASP A 85 -9.30 -2.04 -1.43
CA ASP A 85 -8.12 -2.84 -1.72
C ASP A 85 -8.50 -4.31 -1.52
N ALA A 86 -9.21 -4.86 -2.51
CA ALA A 86 -9.60 -6.26 -2.53
C ALA A 86 -8.50 -7.10 -3.20
N PRO A 87 -7.99 -8.19 -2.57
CA PRO A 87 -7.06 -9.12 -3.21
C PRO A 87 -7.57 -9.65 -4.56
N SER A 88 -8.90 -9.75 -4.70
CA SER A 88 -9.63 -10.13 -5.91
C SER A 88 -9.49 -9.15 -7.08
N ALA A 89 -9.15 -7.88 -6.84
CA ALA A 89 -8.91 -6.90 -7.90
C ALA A 89 -7.79 -7.34 -8.87
N ASN A 90 -6.78 -8.03 -8.34
CA ASN A 90 -5.66 -8.56 -9.14
C ASN A 90 -5.95 -9.93 -9.77
N LEU A 91 -6.95 -10.66 -9.26
CA LEU A 91 -7.35 -11.99 -9.74
C LEU A 91 -8.35 -11.93 -10.91
N LEU A 92 -9.14 -10.86 -11.01
CA LEU A 92 -10.21 -10.72 -12.02
C LEU A 92 -9.74 -10.30 -13.41
N GLY A 93 -8.43 -10.13 -13.62
CA GLY A 93 -7.87 -9.99 -14.95
C GLY A 93 -8.24 -8.70 -15.67
N SER A 94 -7.50 -8.47 -16.75
CA SER A 94 -7.30 -7.21 -17.46
C SER A 94 -8.50 -6.75 -18.30
N ASN A 95 -9.72 -6.74 -17.76
CA ASN A 95 -10.91 -6.27 -18.48
C ASN A 95 -11.41 -4.88 -18.04
N GLY A 96 -10.55 -4.07 -17.43
CA GLY A 96 -10.69 -2.61 -17.47
C GLY A 96 -11.77 -1.98 -16.59
N ILE A 97 -12.53 -2.75 -15.79
CA ILE A 97 -13.35 -2.20 -14.71
C ILE A 97 -13.21 -3.13 -13.50
N VAL A 98 -12.24 -2.84 -12.64
CA VAL A 98 -12.33 -3.32 -11.27
C VAL A 98 -13.41 -2.46 -10.63
N ASN A 99 -14.58 -3.03 -10.33
CA ASN A 99 -15.53 -2.39 -9.44
C ASN A 99 -14.92 -2.41 -8.03
N CYS A 100 -13.93 -1.57 -7.77
CA CYS A 100 -13.48 -1.30 -6.42
C CYS A 100 -14.63 -0.56 -5.73
N GLY A 101 -15.17 -1.12 -4.64
CA GLY A 101 -16.06 -0.36 -3.76
C GLY A 101 -15.37 0.94 -3.32
N VAL A 102 -16.15 2.00 -3.13
CA VAL A 102 -15.67 3.21 -2.45
C VAL A 102 -16.37 3.28 -1.11
N GLY A 103 -15.63 3.60 -0.07
CA GLY A 103 -16.17 3.74 1.27
C GLY A 103 -15.49 4.86 2.05
N LEU A 104 -16.23 5.37 3.03
CA LEU A 104 -15.71 6.29 4.04
C LEU A 104 -15.55 5.52 5.34
N TRP A 105 -14.30 5.25 5.74
CA TRP A 105 -13.99 4.68 7.05
C TRP A 105 -13.28 5.73 7.88
N ILE A 106 -14.05 6.39 8.74
CA ILE A 106 -13.65 7.62 9.43
C ILE A 106 -12.29 7.48 10.14
N LEU A 107 -12.11 6.45 10.96
CA LEU A 107 -10.85 6.28 11.70
C LEU A 107 -9.65 5.95 10.77
N PRO A 108 -9.75 5.02 9.80
CA PRO A 108 -8.72 4.84 8.78
C PRO A 108 -8.38 6.07 7.93
N SER A 109 -9.31 7.00 7.73
CA SER A 109 -9.07 8.21 6.91
C SER A 109 -8.04 9.18 7.52
N PHE A 110 -7.73 9.06 8.82
CA PHE A 110 -6.67 9.85 9.46
C PHE A 110 -5.24 9.33 9.20
N LEU A 111 -5.08 8.15 8.61
CA LEU A 111 -3.75 7.55 8.42
C LEU A 111 -3.12 8.02 7.11
N ASN A 112 -1.98 8.71 7.22
CA ASN A 112 -1.26 9.24 6.08
C ASN A 112 -0.55 8.21 5.21
N HIS A 113 -0.18 8.65 4.01
CA HIS A 113 0.59 7.88 3.05
C HIS A 113 2.08 7.75 3.42
N SER A 114 2.64 6.56 3.23
CA SER A 114 4.09 6.37 3.09
C SER A 114 4.44 5.31 2.04
N CYS A 115 5.46 5.57 1.22
CA CYS A 115 6.04 4.57 0.32
C CYS A 115 6.93 3.54 1.02
N HIS A 116 7.18 3.76 2.32
CA HIS A 116 7.78 2.83 3.27
C HIS A 116 6.86 2.73 4.50
N PRO A 117 5.67 2.14 4.34
CA PRO A 117 4.62 2.17 5.36
C PRO A 117 4.97 1.31 6.57
N ASN A 118 4.24 1.49 7.66
CA ASN A 118 4.32 0.64 8.86
C ASN A 118 3.00 -0.04 9.22
N ALA A 119 1.93 0.26 8.50
CA ALA A 119 0.66 -0.44 8.53
C ALA A 119 0.21 -0.83 7.12
N ARG A 120 -0.76 -1.73 7.07
CA ARG A 120 -1.46 -2.20 5.88
C ARG A 120 -2.96 -2.19 6.16
N ARG A 121 -3.74 -2.02 5.11
CA ARG A 121 -5.19 -2.07 5.13
C ARG A 121 -5.65 -3.25 4.29
N THR A 122 -6.64 -3.98 4.78
CA THR A 122 -7.33 -5.05 4.04
C THR A 122 -8.83 -4.88 4.23
N HIS A 123 -9.62 -5.27 3.24
CA HIS A 123 -11.08 -5.23 3.32
C HIS A 123 -11.64 -6.65 3.43
N VAL A 124 -12.62 -6.80 4.31
CA VAL A 124 -13.43 -8.03 4.45
C VAL A 124 -14.89 -7.60 4.42
N GLY A 125 -15.50 -7.68 3.24
CA GLY A 125 -16.81 -7.07 3.01
C GLY A 125 -16.74 -5.55 3.16
N ASP A 126 -17.61 -5.00 3.99
CA ASP A 126 -17.70 -3.57 4.34
C ASP A 126 -16.74 -3.14 5.47
N HIS A 127 -15.96 -4.07 6.04
CA HIS A 127 -15.03 -3.78 7.13
C HIS A 127 -13.63 -3.48 6.58
N ALA A 128 -13.07 -2.33 6.95
CA ALA A 128 -11.66 -2.03 6.77
C ALA A 128 -10.86 -2.44 8.01
N ILE A 129 -9.89 -3.34 7.82
CA ILE A 129 -8.98 -3.81 8.86
C ILE A 129 -7.61 -3.18 8.60
N VAL A 130 -7.13 -2.38 9.55
CA VAL A 130 -5.78 -1.85 9.54
C VAL A 130 -4.92 -2.61 10.55
N HIS A 131 -3.76 -3.08 10.11
CA HIS A 131 -2.81 -3.81 10.96
C HIS A 131 -1.38 -3.34 10.73
N ALA A 132 -0.57 -3.41 11.78
CA ALA A 132 0.86 -3.13 11.68
C ALA A 132 1.55 -4.15 10.74
N SER A 133 2.35 -3.65 9.80
CA SER A 133 3.14 -4.45 8.87
C SER A 133 4.60 -4.63 9.30
N ARG A 134 5.04 -3.83 10.26
CA ARG A 134 6.31 -3.94 10.99
C ARG A 134 6.13 -3.41 12.42
N ASP A 135 7.13 -3.57 13.26
CA ASP A 135 7.12 -2.96 14.58
C ASP A 135 7.07 -1.42 14.46
N ILE A 136 6.20 -0.80 15.26
CA ILE A 136 5.94 0.64 15.30
C ILE A 136 6.41 1.16 16.66
N LYS A 137 7.28 2.17 16.66
CA LYS A 137 7.77 2.78 17.91
C LYS A 137 6.73 3.73 18.49
N ALA A 138 6.78 3.94 19.81
CA ALA A 138 5.98 4.98 20.44
C ALA A 138 6.30 6.36 19.81
N GLY A 139 5.26 7.10 19.43
CA GLY A 139 5.38 8.38 18.71
C GLY A 139 5.68 8.26 17.22
N GLU A 140 5.82 7.06 16.65
CA GLU A 140 5.90 6.87 15.20
C GLU A 140 4.51 6.96 14.58
N GLU A 141 4.33 7.84 13.60
CA GLU A 141 3.09 7.99 12.85
C GLU A 141 2.72 6.68 12.15
N VAL A 142 1.45 6.28 12.22
CA VAL A 142 0.94 5.10 11.53
C VAL A 142 0.59 5.46 10.09
N THR A 143 1.20 4.78 9.13
CA THR A 143 1.04 5.07 7.69
C THR A 143 0.81 3.80 6.88
N PHE A 144 -0.02 3.88 5.84
CA PHE A 144 -0.22 2.82 4.85
C PHE A 144 -0.09 3.37 3.42
N PRO A 145 0.10 2.52 2.39
CA PRO A 145 0.25 3.02 1.03
C PRO A 145 -1.12 3.32 0.40
N TYR A 146 -1.30 4.55 -0.09
CA TYR A 146 -2.51 4.96 -0.84
C TYR A 146 -2.58 4.42 -2.27
N PHE A 147 -1.43 4.06 -2.83
CA PHE A 147 -1.28 3.60 -4.20
C PHE A 147 -0.19 2.54 -4.28
N ASP A 148 0.01 1.92 -5.44
CA ASP A 148 1.03 0.89 -5.61
C ASP A 148 2.46 1.46 -5.44
N VAL A 149 3.08 1.07 -4.33
CA VAL A 149 4.45 1.46 -3.96
C VAL A 149 5.52 0.55 -4.57
N LEU A 150 5.15 -0.49 -5.31
CA LEU A 150 6.08 -1.35 -6.07
C LEU A 150 6.37 -0.81 -7.49
N THR A 151 6.05 0.47 -7.71
CA THR A 151 6.29 1.21 -8.95
C THR A 151 7.48 2.17 -8.84
N PRO A 152 8.06 2.58 -9.99
CA PRO A 152 9.16 3.54 -10.03
C PRO A 152 8.83 4.89 -9.36
N ALA A 153 9.89 5.60 -8.96
CA ALA A 153 9.77 6.86 -8.24
C ALA A 153 9.01 7.95 -9.00
N GLY A 154 9.11 8.00 -10.34
CA GLY A 154 8.34 8.94 -11.17
C GLY A 154 6.84 8.66 -11.07
N LYS A 155 6.42 7.42 -11.32
CA LYS A 155 5.01 6.98 -11.17
C LYS A 155 4.44 7.25 -9.77
N ARG A 156 5.20 6.99 -8.71
CA ARG A 156 4.75 7.29 -7.33
C ARG A 156 4.58 8.80 -7.08
N ARG A 157 5.44 9.63 -7.68
CA ARG A 157 5.31 11.10 -7.61
C ARG A 157 4.10 11.59 -8.39
N GLU A 158 3.82 11.00 -9.55
CA GLU A 158 2.60 11.28 -10.32
C GLU A 158 1.34 10.91 -9.53
N ALA A 159 1.31 9.72 -8.92
CA ALA A 159 0.20 9.28 -8.08
C ALA A 159 0.00 10.20 -6.86
N ALA A 160 1.07 10.59 -6.16
CA ALA A 160 0.97 11.52 -5.03
C ALA A 160 0.44 12.91 -5.47
N ARG A 161 0.89 13.42 -6.62
CA ARG A 161 0.40 14.68 -7.19
C ARG A 161 -1.07 14.60 -7.59
N ALA A 162 -1.51 13.47 -8.14
CA ALA A 162 -2.92 13.22 -8.45
C ALA A 162 -3.80 13.21 -7.18
N TRP A 163 -3.21 12.80 -6.04
CA TRP A 163 -3.81 12.90 -4.70
C TRP A 163 -3.68 14.29 -4.05
N GLY A 164 -2.97 15.24 -4.67
CA GLY A 164 -2.81 16.59 -4.13
C GLY A 164 -1.65 16.79 -3.14
N PHE A 165 -0.70 15.86 -3.02
CA PHE A 165 0.42 15.99 -2.08
C PHE A 165 1.79 15.60 -2.66
N GLU A 166 2.86 15.95 -1.94
CA GLU A 166 4.23 15.50 -2.22
C GLU A 166 4.70 14.49 -1.15
N CYS A 167 4.97 13.25 -1.54
CA CYS A 167 5.46 12.26 -0.58
C CYS A 167 6.93 12.50 -0.21
N ARG A 168 7.18 12.85 1.07
CA ARG A 168 8.52 13.10 1.64
C ARG A 168 9.02 11.99 2.57
N CYS A 169 8.50 10.77 2.42
CA CYS A 169 8.93 9.64 3.24
C CYS A 169 10.41 9.28 3.01
N ASP A 170 10.99 8.49 3.92
CA ASP A 170 12.41 8.09 3.89
C ASP A 170 12.84 7.47 2.55
N ARG A 171 11.95 6.71 1.91
CA ARG A 171 12.20 6.14 0.59
C ARG A 171 12.24 7.20 -0.51
N CYS A 172 11.24 8.09 -0.56
CA CYS A 172 11.19 9.16 -1.55
C CYS A 172 12.39 10.09 -1.45
N ARG A 173 12.77 10.51 -0.24
CA ARG A 173 13.94 11.37 -0.03
C ARG A 173 15.22 10.72 -0.54
N PHE A 174 15.47 9.47 -0.18
CA PHE A 174 16.66 8.76 -0.64
C PHE A 174 16.74 8.64 -2.17
N GLU A 175 15.65 8.22 -2.83
CA GLU A 175 15.62 8.10 -4.28
C GLU A 175 15.66 9.46 -4.98
N ALA A 176 15.33 10.53 -4.26
CA ALA A 176 15.40 11.90 -4.73
C ALA A 176 16.73 12.59 -4.44
N GLU A 177 17.60 12.11 -3.54
CA GLU A 177 18.86 12.76 -3.12
C GLU A 177 20.11 12.22 -3.85
N ASP A 178 20.20 10.92 -4.07
CA ASP A 178 21.38 10.32 -4.72
C ASP A 178 21.38 10.59 -6.23
N ALA A 179 22.18 11.56 -6.69
CA ALA A 179 22.20 11.99 -8.09
C ALA A 179 22.62 10.86 -9.05
N VAL A 180 23.49 9.96 -8.61
CA VAL A 180 24.06 8.88 -9.43
C VAL A 180 23.05 7.74 -9.59
N LEU A 181 22.29 7.43 -8.54
CA LEU A 181 21.16 6.50 -8.62
C LEU A 181 19.97 7.14 -9.33
N ARG A 182 19.72 8.43 -9.15
CA ARG A 182 18.61 9.15 -9.79
C ARG A 182 18.69 9.05 -11.32
N GLN A 183 19.88 9.21 -11.90
CA GLN A 183 20.05 9.04 -13.34
C GLN A 183 19.73 7.62 -13.80
N GLU A 184 20.18 6.60 -13.06
CA GLU A 184 19.89 5.20 -13.38
C GLU A 184 18.41 4.87 -13.18
N HIS A 185 17.75 5.47 -12.19
CA HIS A 185 16.32 5.32 -11.94
C HIS A 185 15.52 5.85 -13.12
N VAL A 186 15.79 7.09 -13.54
CA VAL A 186 15.09 7.70 -14.68
C VAL A 186 15.32 6.90 -15.96
N ARG A 187 16.55 6.45 -16.20
CA ARG A 187 16.87 5.58 -17.34
C ARG A 187 16.05 4.28 -17.29
N SER A 188 16.09 3.59 -16.16
CA SER A 188 15.42 2.29 -16.00
C SER A 188 13.89 2.42 -16.07
N GLU A 189 13.34 3.52 -15.53
CA GLU A 189 11.92 3.84 -15.63
C GLU A 189 11.49 4.06 -17.08
N ASN A 190 12.27 4.83 -17.85
CA ASN A 190 12.01 5.03 -19.28
C ASN A 190 12.09 3.73 -20.09
N GLU A 191 13.07 2.86 -19.79
CA GLU A 191 13.20 1.54 -20.43
C GLU A 191 11.99 0.64 -20.13
N LEU A 192 11.43 0.70 -18.91
CA LEU A 192 10.20 -0.02 -18.56
C LEU A 192 8.97 0.53 -19.28
N VAL A 193 8.86 1.85 -19.44
CA VAL A 193 7.72 2.50 -20.11
C VAL A 193 7.74 2.24 -21.61
N ASN A 194 8.91 2.34 -22.25
CA ASN A 194 9.04 2.17 -23.70
C ASN A 194 8.91 0.71 -24.17
N GLY A 195 9.10 -0.24 -23.25
CA GLY A 195 9.06 -1.68 -23.57
C GLY A 195 10.28 -2.16 -24.35
N GLY A 196 10.33 -3.47 -24.62
CA GLY A 196 11.41 -4.09 -25.42
C GLY A 196 12.76 -4.25 -24.72
N VAL A 197 12.87 -3.90 -23.44
CA VAL A 197 14.08 -4.09 -22.64
C VAL A 197 14.23 -5.54 -22.16
N ASP A 198 15.46 -6.07 -22.21
CA ASP A 198 15.81 -7.32 -21.52
C ASP A 198 15.79 -7.05 -19.99
N MET A 199 14.72 -7.49 -19.32
CA MET A 199 14.50 -7.27 -17.89
C MET A 199 15.67 -7.78 -17.03
N GLY A 200 16.30 -8.89 -17.43
CA GLY A 200 17.46 -9.41 -16.71
C GLY A 200 18.68 -8.51 -16.85
N ALA A 201 18.90 -7.93 -18.03
CA ALA A 201 19.95 -6.93 -18.21
C ALA A 201 19.70 -5.68 -17.34
N LEU A 202 18.45 -5.21 -17.27
CA LEU A 202 18.06 -4.07 -16.44
C LEU A 202 18.33 -4.34 -14.96
N VAL A 203 17.86 -5.48 -14.44
CA VAL A 203 18.07 -5.86 -13.03
C VAL A 203 19.56 -5.97 -12.69
N VAL A 204 20.35 -6.62 -13.56
CA VAL A 204 21.81 -6.75 -13.34
C VAL A 204 22.48 -5.38 -13.28
N ARG A 205 22.09 -4.44 -14.15
CA ARG A 205 22.63 -3.07 -14.10
C ARG A 205 22.25 -2.35 -12.81
N LEU A 206 21.01 -2.48 -12.34
CA LEU A 206 20.57 -1.88 -11.08
C LEU A 206 21.37 -2.42 -9.89
N GLU A 207 21.51 -3.74 -9.77
CA GLU A 207 22.29 -4.38 -8.70
C GLU A 207 23.78 -3.99 -8.77
N ASP A 208 24.36 -3.95 -9.97
CA ASP A 208 25.74 -3.49 -10.18
C ASP A 208 25.92 -2.02 -9.79
N LYS A 209 24.96 -1.16 -10.13
CA LYS A 209 24.99 0.27 -9.80
C LYS A 209 24.91 0.47 -8.29
N MET A 210 23.96 -0.19 -7.62
CA MET A 210 23.85 -0.15 -6.16
C MET A 210 25.12 -0.65 -5.46
N ARG A 211 25.74 -1.71 -5.99
CA ARG A 211 27.02 -2.24 -5.48
C ARG A 211 28.15 -1.24 -5.64
N LYS A 212 28.33 -0.66 -6.84
CA LYS A 212 29.39 0.32 -7.14
C LYS A 212 29.23 1.62 -6.36
N SER A 213 28.00 2.06 -6.12
CA SER A 213 27.68 3.23 -5.31
C SER A 213 27.65 2.95 -3.80
N MET A 214 28.04 1.75 -3.35
CA MET A 214 28.08 1.36 -1.93
C MET A 214 26.76 1.61 -1.17
N VAL A 215 25.62 1.38 -1.84
CA VAL A 215 24.30 1.59 -1.25
C VAL A 215 24.09 0.61 -0.09
N LYS A 216 23.73 1.12 1.10
CA LYS A 216 23.41 0.29 2.27
C LYS A 216 22.27 -0.67 1.96
N GLU A 217 22.31 -1.88 2.52
CA GLU A 217 21.33 -2.94 2.20
C GLU A 217 19.87 -2.50 2.41
N ARG A 218 19.58 -1.76 3.49
CA ARG A 218 18.26 -1.17 3.75
C ARG A 218 17.78 -0.24 2.62
N ARG A 219 18.69 0.49 1.98
CA ARG A 219 18.38 1.41 0.89
C ARG A 219 18.28 0.71 -0.46
N LYS A 220 19.00 -0.41 -0.66
CA LYS A 220 18.81 -1.27 -1.85
C LYS A 220 17.38 -1.79 -1.94
N ALA A 221 16.77 -2.09 -0.80
CA ALA A 221 15.37 -2.49 -0.72
C ALA A 221 14.41 -1.49 -1.37
N PHE A 222 14.69 -0.19 -1.28
CA PHE A 222 13.89 0.86 -1.91
C PHE A 222 13.96 0.82 -3.43
N VAL A 223 15.18 0.68 -3.96
CA VAL A 223 15.40 0.54 -5.41
C VAL A 223 14.76 -0.76 -5.92
N ARG A 224 14.95 -1.88 -5.22
CA ARG A 224 14.34 -3.17 -5.58
C ARG A 224 12.83 -3.08 -5.59
N ALA A 225 12.22 -2.39 -4.61
CA ALA A 225 10.78 -2.16 -4.58
C ALA A 225 10.32 -1.28 -5.75
N SER A 226 11.09 -0.25 -6.13
CA SER A 226 10.75 0.65 -7.25
C SER A 226 10.79 -0.04 -8.62
N PHE A 227 11.57 -1.11 -8.74
CA PHE A 227 11.71 -1.88 -9.98
C PHE A 227 11.20 -3.31 -9.83
N TRP A 228 10.28 -3.56 -8.89
CA TRP A 228 9.80 -4.91 -8.56
C TRP A 228 9.25 -5.66 -9.77
N SER A 229 8.56 -4.98 -10.70
CA SER A 229 8.06 -5.59 -11.93
C SER A 229 9.17 -6.22 -12.79
N ALA A 230 10.36 -5.60 -12.84
CA ALA A 230 11.51 -6.14 -13.55
C ALA A 230 12.13 -7.35 -12.83
N TYR A 231 12.24 -7.29 -11.50
CA TYR A 231 12.69 -8.41 -10.68
C TYR A 231 11.75 -9.61 -10.81
N SER A 232 10.44 -9.41 -10.64
CA SER A 232 9.43 -10.45 -10.80
C SER A 232 9.52 -11.07 -12.20
N SER A 233 9.55 -10.25 -13.25
CA SER A 233 9.65 -10.73 -14.63
C SER A 233 10.93 -11.53 -14.90
N LEU A 234 12.05 -11.17 -14.28
CA LEU A 234 13.29 -11.94 -14.34
C LEU A 234 13.10 -13.31 -13.70
N PHE A 235 12.58 -13.38 -12.47
CA PHE A 235 12.43 -14.63 -11.73
C PHE A 235 11.36 -15.55 -12.31
N ASP A 236 10.27 -15.00 -12.82
CA ASP A 236 9.18 -15.73 -13.45
C ASP A 236 9.58 -16.34 -14.81
N ASN A 237 10.65 -15.82 -15.45
CA ASN A 237 11.08 -16.26 -16.77
C ASN A 237 12.33 -17.15 -16.72
N GLY A 238 12.13 -18.47 -16.88
CA GLY A 238 13.22 -19.45 -16.89
C GLY A 238 14.31 -19.20 -17.95
N ARG A 239 14.01 -18.55 -19.08
CA ARG A 239 15.03 -18.17 -20.08
C ARG A 239 15.92 -17.05 -19.55
N LEU A 240 15.32 -16.02 -18.94
CA LEU A 240 16.06 -14.93 -18.32
C LEU A 240 16.87 -15.42 -17.12
N MET A 241 16.32 -16.31 -16.29
CA MET A 241 17.06 -16.90 -15.17
C MET A 241 18.28 -17.71 -15.62
N ARG A 242 18.19 -18.48 -16.71
CA ARG A 242 19.37 -19.17 -17.26
C ARG A 242 20.46 -18.20 -17.75
N LYS A 243 20.06 -17.07 -18.32
CA LYS A 243 20.99 -16.06 -18.87
C LYS A 243 21.60 -15.16 -17.80
N TRP A 244 20.82 -14.74 -16.81
CA TRP A 244 21.15 -13.65 -15.88
C TRP A 244 21.16 -14.07 -14.41
N GLY A 245 20.56 -15.19 -14.03
CA GLY A 245 20.33 -15.58 -12.63
C GLY A 245 21.58 -15.65 -11.76
N ARG A 246 22.75 -16.00 -12.34
CA ARG A 246 24.03 -16.03 -11.61
C ARG A 246 24.60 -14.63 -11.28
N LYS A 247 24.06 -13.58 -11.89
CA LYS A 247 24.53 -12.19 -11.73
C LYS A 247 23.67 -11.37 -10.77
N VAL A 248 22.62 -11.96 -10.22
CA VAL A 248 21.67 -11.30 -9.31
C VAL A 248 21.55 -12.10 -8.01
N PRO A 249 21.21 -11.46 -6.89
CA PRO A 249 20.84 -12.19 -5.68
C PRO A 249 19.61 -13.09 -5.93
N GLY A 250 19.49 -14.18 -5.16
CA GLY A 250 18.37 -15.12 -5.30
C GLY A 250 17.01 -14.48 -5.02
N GLU A 251 15.95 -15.02 -5.63
CA GLU A 251 14.58 -14.50 -5.54
C GLU A 251 14.11 -14.28 -4.10
N ALA A 252 14.36 -15.25 -3.20
CA ALA A 252 13.97 -15.13 -1.80
C ALA A 252 14.66 -13.96 -1.07
N VAL A 253 15.93 -13.67 -1.39
CA VAL A 253 16.68 -12.56 -0.80
C VAL A 253 16.11 -11.22 -1.28
N ILE A 254 15.81 -11.11 -2.57
CA ILE A 254 15.20 -9.91 -3.14
C ILE A 254 13.78 -9.72 -2.59
N ALA A 255 12.97 -10.78 -2.53
CA ALA A 255 11.61 -10.74 -2.00
C ALA A 255 11.59 -10.30 -0.53
N GLU A 256 12.47 -10.87 0.31
CA GLU A 256 12.62 -10.43 1.71
C GLU A 256 13.04 -8.96 1.82
N SER A 257 14.00 -8.54 0.99
CA SER A 257 14.45 -7.15 0.93
C SER A 257 13.28 -6.21 0.60
N VAL A 258 12.51 -6.53 -0.45
CA VAL A 258 11.37 -5.72 -0.89
C VAL A 258 10.25 -5.72 0.15
N ALA A 259 9.94 -6.87 0.75
CA ALA A 259 8.91 -6.97 1.79
C ALA A 259 9.23 -6.05 2.99
N GLY A 260 10.51 -5.96 3.38
CA GLY A 260 10.96 -5.04 4.42
C GLY A 260 10.82 -3.57 4.04
N ALA A 261 10.87 -3.23 2.74
CA ALA A 261 10.66 -1.86 2.26
C ALA A 261 9.18 -1.46 2.14
N VAL A 262 8.29 -2.38 1.79
CA VAL A 262 6.88 -2.03 1.53
C VAL A 262 5.90 -2.52 2.58
N GLY A 263 6.35 -3.24 3.61
CA GLY A 263 5.47 -3.76 4.66
C GLY A 263 4.55 -4.88 4.17
N GLY A 264 5.06 -5.79 3.33
CA GLY A 264 4.30 -6.91 2.77
C GLY A 264 3.63 -6.61 1.42
N SER A 265 3.41 -7.63 0.61
CA SER A 265 2.72 -7.56 -0.69
C SER A 265 2.46 -8.99 -1.15
N GLU A 266 1.32 -9.26 -1.78
CA GLU A 266 1.00 -10.60 -2.27
C GLU A 266 1.96 -11.05 -3.38
N SER A 267 2.36 -10.16 -4.30
CA SER A 267 3.31 -10.49 -5.36
C SER A 267 4.70 -10.82 -4.79
N VAL A 268 5.12 -10.11 -3.75
CA VAL A 268 6.38 -10.36 -3.04
C VAL A 268 6.33 -11.65 -2.23
N LEU A 269 5.21 -11.91 -1.57
CA LEU A 269 4.96 -13.16 -0.86
C LEU A 269 5.00 -14.37 -1.81
N ARG A 270 4.40 -14.24 -3.00
CA ARG A 270 4.44 -15.26 -4.05
C ARG A 270 5.88 -15.58 -4.47
N ALA A 271 6.68 -14.55 -4.73
CA ALA A 271 8.09 -14.72 -5.08
C ALA A 271 8.88 -15.41 -3.95
N MET A 272 8.59 -15.08 -2.69
CA MET A 272 9.18 -15.75 -1.54
C MET A 272 8.82 -17.24 -1.48
N LEU A 273 7.55 -17.59 -1.77
CA LEU A 273 7.08 -18.98 -1.79
C LEU A 273 7.74 -19.80 -2.90
N ARG A 274 7.84 -19.27 -4.13
CA ARG A 274 8.54 -19.93 -5.24
C ARG A 274 10.03 -20.13 -4.96
N GLY A 275 10.67 -19.11 -4.39
CA GLY A 275 12.07 -19.18 -3.97
C GLY A 275 12.33 -20.25 -2.91
N ALA A 276 11.34 -20.54 -2.06
CA ALA A 276 11.40 -21.60 -1.04
C ALA A 276 11.33 -23.00 -1.64
N ASP A 277 10.45 -23.22 -2.64
CA ASP A 277 10.26 -24.53 -3.27
C ASP A 277 11.43 -24.93 -4.17
N ASN A 278 12.11 -23.97 -4.79
CA ASN A 278 13.20 -24.22 -5.72
C ASN A 278 14.53 -24.65 -5.07
N GLY A 279 14.58 -24.85 -3.75
CA GLY A 279 15.73 -25.44 -3.03
C GLY A 279 17.06 -24.67 -3.13
N ASN A 280 17.08 -23.50 -3.77
CA ASN A 280 18.29 -22.75 -4.12
C ASN A 280 18.61 -21.63 -3.11
N GLY A 281 17.90 -21.61 -1.97
CA GLY A 281 18.13 -20.68 -0.87
C GLY A 281 19.08 -21.28 0.16
N CYS A 282 20.19 -20.58 0.42
CA CYS A 282 21.16 -20.89 1.48
C CYS A 282 20.59 -20.66 2.90
N GLY A 283 19.56 -21.41 3.29
CA GLY A 283 18.93 -21.29 4.61
C GLY A 283 18.24 -22.58 5.04
N ASN A 284 18.15 -22.80 6.35
CA ASN A 284 17.43 -23.93 6.91
C ASN A 284 15.94 -23.80 6.53
N ARG A 285 15.26 -24.90 6.17
CA ARG A 285 13.84 -24.90 5.75
C ARG A 285 12.93 -24.16 6.73
N LEU A 286 13.26 -24.25 8.03
CA LEU A 286 12.57 -23.54 9.11
C LEU A 286 12.73 -22.02 9.03
N GLU A 287 13.91 -21.50 8.67
CA GLU A 287 14.13 -20.06 8.51
C GLU A 287 13.34 -19.51 7.32
N VAL A 288 13.27 -20.25 6.23
CA VAL A 288 12.48 -19.87 5.05
C VAL A 288 10.99 -19.83 5.39
N GLU A 289 10.48 -20.83 6.12
CA GLU A 289 9.10 -20.84 6.61
C GLU A 289 8.80 -19.64 7.53
N ASP A 290 9.71 -19.28 8.44
CA ASP A 290 9.52 -18.14 9.33
C ASP A 290 9.47 -16.81 8.55
N LYS A 291 10.36 -16.64 7.56
CA LYS A 291 10.34 -15.48 6.67
C LYS A 291 9.05 -15.38 5.87
N VAL A 292 8.57 -16.49 5.30
CA VAL A 292 7.28 -16.54 4.59
C VAL A 292 6.12 -16.16 5.53
N VAL A 293 6.09 -16.70 6.75
CA VAL A 293 5.06 -16.36 7.73
C VAL A 293 5.13 -14.89 8.14
N ARG A 294 6.33 -14.32 8.30
CA ARG A 294 6.51 -12.90 8.61
C ARG A 294 5.99 -12.00 7.49
N ILE A 295 6.32 -12.29 6.23
CA ILE A 295 5.80 -11.54 5.08
C ILE A 295 4.28 -11.73 4.99
N GLY A 296 3.77 -12.96 5.16
CA GLY A 296 2.34 -13.24 5.18
C GLY A 296 1.59 -12.46 6.26
N ARG A 297 2.16 -12.35 7.47
CA ARG A 297 1.61 -11.52 8.56
C ARG A 297 1.66 -10.03 8.27
N ALA A 298 2.70 -9.55 7.58
CA ALA A 298 2.75 -8.15 7.14
C ALA A 298 1.66 -7.87 6.10
N THR A 299 1.45 -8.79 5.15
CA THR A 299 0.45 -8.67 4.09
C THR A 299 -0.98 -8.77 4.61
N TYR A 300 -1.30 -9.83 5.37
CA TYR A 300 -2.68 -10.17 5.77
C TYR A 300 -3.01 -9.90 7.24
N GLY A 301 -2.03 -9.46 8.03
CA GLY A 301 -2.19 -9.24 9.46
C GLY A 301 -2.15 -10.52 10.29
N LYS A 302 -2.06 -10.35 11.62
CA LYS A 302 -2.10 -11.47 12.58
C LYS A 302 -3.48 -12.10 12.73
N VAL A 303 -4.52 -11.43 12.23
CA VAL A 303 -5.91 -11.92 12.21
C VAL A 303 -6.01 -13.21 11.39
N VAL A 304 -5.25 -13.31 10.30
CA VAL A 304 -5.19 -14.54 9.50
C VAL A 304 -4.30 -15.58 10.19
N LYS A 305 -4.94 -16.62 10.73
CA LYS A 305 -4.25 -17.74 11.40
C LYS A 305 -3.30 -18.46 10.43
N ARG A 306 -2.26 -19.11 10.96
CA ARG A 306 -1.23 -19.82 10.17
C ARG A 306 -1.81 -20.82 9.16
N GLN A 307 -2.86 -21.55 9.53
CA GLN A 307 -3.52 -22.50 8.63
C GLN A 307 -4.24 -21.78 7.47
N ALA A 308 -4.94 -20.68 7.75
CA ALA A 308 -5.58 -19.86 6.73
C ALA A 308 -4.54 -19.18 5.82
N MET A 309 -3.44 -18.66 6.39
CA MET A 309 -2.31 -18.15 5.59
C MET A 309 -1.76 -19.22 4.65
N ARG A 310 -1.59 -20.47 5.11
CA ARG A 310 -1.15 -21.57 4.24
C ARG A 310 -2.13 -21.87 3.11
N ALA A 311 -3.44 -21.76 3.35
CA ALA A 311 -4.44 -21.90 2.30
C ALA A 311 -4.34 -20.75 1.28
N LEU A 312 -4.20 -19.50 1.74
CA LEU A 312 -3.95 -18.35 0.88
C LEU A 312 -2.66 -18.52 0.07
N PHE A 313 -1.58 -19.02 0.68
CA PHE A 313 -0.32 -19.28 -0.03
C PHE A 313 -0.50 -20.27 -1.20
N ARG A 314 -1.31 -21.32 -1.02
CA ARG A 314 -1.64 -22.26 -2.10
C ARG A 314 -2.40 -21.57 -3.23
N LEU A 315 -3.42 -20.78 -2.90
CA LEU A 315 -4.19 -20.03 -3.89
C LEU A 315 -3.32 -19.02 -4.65
N THR A 316 -2.42 -18.31 -3.96
CA THR A 316 -1.49 -17.36 -4.55
C THR A 316 -0.52 -18.04 -5.53
N LEU A 317 -0.18 -19.32 -5.33
CA LEU A 317 0.64 -20.12 -6.26
C LEU A 317 -0.19 -20.70 -7.43
N GLU A 318 -1.43 -21.11 -7.17
CA GLU A 318 -2.32 -21.72 -8.16
C GLU A 318 -2.87 -20.72 -9.20
N GLY A 319 -3.07 -19.45 -8.82
CA GLY A 319 -3.60 -18.40 -9.71
C GLY A 319 -2.75 -18.05 -10.93
N ASP A 320 -1.54 -18.60 -11.06
CA ASP A 320 -0.67 -18.46 -12.25
C ASP A 320 -0.82 -19.63 -13.23
N ASN A 321 -1.14 -20.83 -12.73
CA ASN A 321 -1.35 -22.00 -13.59
C ASN A 321 -2.57 -21.81 -14.50
N SER A 322 -3.57 -21.04 -14.08
CA SER A 322 -4.76 -20.73 -14.89
C SER A 322 -4.50 -19.71 -16.01
N LYS A 323 -3.32 -19.09 -16.09
CA LYS A 323 -2.90 -18.25 -17.24
C LYS A 323 -2.06 -19.04 -18.26
N SER A 324 -1.82 -20.32 -18.01
CA SER A 324 -1.00 -21.20 -18.85
C SER A 324 -1.78 -22.31 -19.58
N LEU A 325 -3.12 -22.22 -19.63
CA LEU A 325 -4.00 -23.09 -20.41
C LEU A 325 -4.67 -22.31 -21.55
#